data_AF-A0A8T3RHV5-F1
#
_entry.id   AF-A0A8T3RHV5-F1
#
_cell.length_a   1.000
_cell.length_b   1.000
_cell.length_c   1.000
_cell.angle_alpha   90.00
_cell.angle_beta   90.00
_cell.angle_gamma   90.00
#
_symmetry.space_group_name_H-M   'P 1'
#
loop_
_entity.id
_entity.type
_entity.pdbx_description
1 polymer ?
#
loop_
_entity_poly.entity_id
_entity_poly.type
_entity_poly.pdbx_seq_one_letter_code
_entity_poly.pdbx_strand_id
1 'polypeptide(L)'
;VGVFAELADLVEHWHLVRLPGVRGSSGRRLALELSPFAAANRIAAYEDVDAAFAAVNGCAKRGDRVLVTGSFLTVAGVMRRLDAGGVIEHRQGTQLNA
;
A
#
# COMPACT_ATOMS: atom_id res chain seq x y z
N VAL A 1 7.59 15.39 -13.88
CA VAL A 1 7.05 14.02 -13.93
C VAL A 1 7.34 13.38 -12.58
N GLY A 2 6.37 12.70 -11.97
CA GLY A 2 6.49 12.10 -10.64
C GLY A 2 6.12 10.63 -10.67
N VAL A 3 6.46 9.88 -9.61
CA VAL A 3 6.31 8.41 -9.56
C VAL A 3 4.89 7.91 -9.89
N PHE A 4 3.85 8.67 -9.57
CA PHE A 4 2.47 8.30 -9.90
C PHE A 4 2.23 8.20 -11.41
N ALA A 5 2.78 9.14 -12.20
CA ALA A 5 2.61 9.11 -13.65
C ALA A 5 3.31 7.90 -14.28
N GLU A 6 4.51 7.55 -13.79
CA GLU A 6 5.30 6.42 -14.32
C GLU A 6 4.70 5.05 -14.00
N LEU A 7 3.89 4.97 -12.94
CA LEU A 7 3.31 3.72 -12.46
C LEU A 7 1.80 3.59 -12.73
N ALA A 8 1.15 4.66 -13.25
CA ALA A 8 -0.30 4.74 -13.41
C ALA A 8 -0.89 3.54 -14.15
N ASP A 9 -0.25 3.14 -15.27
CA ASP A 9 -0.74 2.05 -16.13
C ASP A 9 -0.45 0.65 -15.56
N LEU A 10 0.39 0.55 -14.52
CA LEU A 10 0.82 -0.71 -13.92
C LEU A 10 0.10 -1.01 -12.59
N VAL A 11 -0.39 0.02 -11.90
CA VAL A 11 -0.91 -0.09 -10.54
C VAL A 11 -2.42 -0.06 -10.52
N GLU A 12 -3.01 -1.15 -10.04
CA GLU A 12 -4.45 -1.31 -9.94
C GLU A 12 -5.04 -0.79 -8.63
N HIS A 13 -4.33 -0.92 -7.51
CA HIS A 13 -4.78 -0.42 -6.21
C HIS A 13 -3.68 0.40 -5.55
N TRP A 14 -4.04 1.59 -5.10
CA TRP A 14 -3.13 2.55 -4.48
C TRP A 14 -3.41 2.66 -2.98
N HIS A 15 -2.42 2.30 -2.17
CA HIS A 15 -2.47 2.41 -0.71
C HIS A 15 -1.52 3.50 -0.23
N LEU A 16 -2.07 4.68 0.05
CA LEU A 16 -1.34 5.89 0.39
C LEU A 16 -1.10 5.96 1.89
N VAL A 17 0.15 6.18 2.28
CA VAL A 17 0.55 6.20 3.69
C VAL A 17 0.93 7.62 4.11
N ARG A 18 0.33 8.10 5.19
CA ARG A 18 0.82 9.30 5.87
C ARG A 18 2.14 8.99 6.57
N LEU A 19 3.11 9.89 6.42
CA LEU A 19 4.35 9.85 7.18
C LEU A 19 4.40 10.98 8.22
N PRO A 20 4.91 10.73 9.44
CA PRO A 20 5.03 11.75 10.46
C PRO A 20 6.14 12.77 10.14
N GLY A 21 6.07 13.93 10.80
CA GLY A 21 7.07 14.99 10.71
C GLY A 21 6.78 16.04 9.62
N VAL A 22 7.47 17.18 9.70
CA VAL A 22 7.22 18.37 8.85
C VAL A 22 7.47 18.14 7.35
N ARG A 23 8.23 17.11 7.00
CA ARG A 23 8.49 16.70 5.61
C ARG A 23 7.56 15.58 5.12
N GLY A 24 6.74 15.02 6.01
CA GLY A 24 5.80 13.97 5.66
C GLY A 24 4.60 14.52 4.90
N SER A 25 4.19 13.83 3.84
CA SER A 25 2.93 14.13 3.16
C SER A 25 1.76 13.47 3.89
N SER A 26 0.59 14.11 3.86
CA SER A 26 -0.65 13.50 4.34
C SER A 26 -1.25 12.58 3.27
N GLY A 27 -1.98 11.56 3.69
CA GLY A 27 -2.71 10.68 2.76
C GLY A 27 -3.67 11.46 1.84
N ARG A 28 -4.35 12.47 2.38
CA ARG A 28 -5.22 13.37 1.59
C ARG A 28 -4.46 14.13 0.50
N ARG A 29 -3.27 14.66 0.81
CA ARG A 29 -2.46 15.37 -0.19
C ARG A 29 -2.02 14.44 -1.31
N LEU A 30 -1.53 13.24 -0.95
CA LEU A 30 -1.15 12.22 -1.93
C LEU A 30 -2.35 11.80 -2.80
N ALA A 31 -3.54 11.66 -2.23
CA ALA A 31 -4.74 11.29 -2.98
C ALA A 31 -5.15 12.36 -4.00
N LEU A 32 -5.01 13.65 -3.64
CA LEU A 32 -5.24 14.76 -4.58
C LEU A 32 -4.24 14.72 -5.74
N GLU A 33 -2.95 14.51 -5.45
CA GLU A 33 -1.90 14.40 -6.46
C GLU A 33 -2.07 13.17 -7.37
N LEU A 34 -2.64 12.07 -6.85
CA LEU A 34 -2.89 10.84 -7.58
C LEU A 34 -4.20 10.84 -8.39
N SER A 35 -5.18 11.67 -8.00
CA SER A 35 -6.52 11.70 -8.63
C SER A 35 -6.55 11.84 -10.17
N PRO A 36 -5.57 12.48 -10.85
CA PRO A 36 -5.55 12.50 -12.31
C PRO A 36 -5.19 11.16 -12.97
N PHE A 37 -4.61 10.22 -12.22
CA PHE A 37 -4.05 8.97 -12.74
C PHE A 37 -4.85 7.73 -12.34
N ALA A 38 -5.72 7.83 -11.32
CA ALA A 38 -6.48 6.68 -10.81
C ALA A 38 -7.89 7.08 -10.35
N ALA A 39 -8.85 6.19 -10.57
CA ALA A 39 -10.20 6.35 -10.07
C ALA A 39 -10.24 6.32 -8.54
N ALA A 40 -11.10 7.15 -7.93
CA ALA A 40 -11.16 7.31 -6.48
C ALA A 40 -11.43 6.00 -5.71
N ASN A 41 -12.17 5.05 -6.30
CA ASN A 41 -12.44 3.73 -5.71
C ASN A 41 -11.21 2.79 -5.70
N ARG A 42 -10.10 3.17 -6.35
CA ARG A 42 -8.84 2.43 -6.37
C ARG A 42 -7.79 3.05 -5.44
N ILE A 43 -8.14 4.12 -4.71
CA ILE A 43 -7.24 4.87 -3.84
C ILE A 43 -7.73 4.74 -2.39
N ALA A 44 -6.89 4.20 -1.52
CA ALA A 44 -7.10 4.18 -0.08
C ALA A 44 -5.97 4.96 0.61
N ALA A 45 -6.29 5.71 1.66
CA ALA A 45 -5.31 6.47 2.43
C ALA A 45 -5.35 6.06 3.90
N TYR A 46 -4.18 5.96 4.53
CA TYR A 46 -3.99 5.46 5.88
C TYR A 46 -3.16 6.42 6.72
N GLU A 47 -3.44 6.44 8.03
CA GLU A 47 -2.76 7.34 8.98
C GLU A 47 -1.31 6.94 9.27
N ASP A 48 -0.97 5.67 9.06
CA ASP A 48 0.37 5.15 9.24
C ASP A 48 0.62 3.90 8.38
N VAL A 49 1.87 3.40 8.44
CA VAL A 49 2.29 2.19 7.71
C VAL A 49 1.60 0.94 8.24
N ASP A 50 1.29 0.87 9.54
CA ASP A 50 0.70 -0.31 10.17
C ASP A 50 -0.72 -0.56 9.67
N ALA A 51 -1.53 0.51 9.59
CA ALA A 51 -2.88 0.45 9.06
C ALA A 51 -2.90 0.07 7.57
N ALA A 52 -1.99 0.64 6.77
CA ALA A 52 -1.86 0.28 5.37
C ALA A 52 -1.43 -1.17 5.18
N PHE A 53 -0.42 -1.63 5.95
CA PHE A 53 0.07 -3.00 5.90
C PHE A 53 -1.05 -4.00 6.24
N ALA A 54 -1.81 -3.74 7.32
CA ALA A 54 -2.93 -4.58 7.72
C ALA A 54 -4.01 -4.66 6.63
N ALA A 55 -4.34 -3.53 6.00
CA ALA A 55 -5.32 -3.49 4.92
C ALA A 55 -4.85 -4.26 3.68
N VAL A 56 -3.62 -4.03 3.24
CA VAL A 56 -3.03 -4.75 2.09
C VAL A 56 -2.97 -6.25 2.37
N ASN A 57 -2.50 -6.64 3.56
CA ASN A 57 -2.47 -8.06 3.93
C ASN A 57 -3.86 -8.72 3.96
N GLY A 58 -4.90 -7.95 4.28
CA GLY A 58 -6.27 -8.44 4.29
C GLY A 58 -6.89 -8.62 2.89
N CYS A 59 -6.40 -7.88 1.88
CA CYS A 59 -7.01 -7.88 0.54
C CYS A 59 -6.15 -8.51 -0.55
N ALA A 60 -4.82 -8.50 -0.41
CA ALA A 60 -3.91 -9.06 -1.39
C ALA A 60 -3.99 -10.59 -1.39
N LYS A 61 -4.00 -11.14 -2.61
CA LYS A 61 -4.21 -12.55 -2.90
C LYS A 61 -2.94 -13.14 -3.50
N ARG A 62 -2.89 -14.47 -3.51
CA ARG A 62 -1.83 -15.20 -4.18
C ARG A 62 -1.77 -14.80 -5.66
N GLY A 63 -0.59 -14.37 -6.11
CA GLY A 63 -0.35 -13.91 -7.47
C GLY A 63 -0.36 -12.39 -7.64
N ASP A 64 -0.90 -11.65 -6.66
CA ASP A 64 -0.80 -10.21 -6.63
C ASP A 64 0.65 -9.77 -6.41
N ARG A 65 1.00 -8.61 -6.95
CA ARG A 65 2.30 -7.98 -6.73
C ARG A 65 2.12 -6.70 -5.94
N VAL A 66 2.74 -6.63 -4.78
CA VAL A 66 2.70 -5.45 -3.92
C VAL A 66 4.02 -4.71 -4.03
N LEU A 67 3.98 -3.46 -4.49
CA LEU A 67 5.12 -2.56 -4.55
C LEU A 67 5.06 -1.54 -3.42
N VAL A 68 6.07 -1.54 -2.55
CA VAL A 68 6.23 -0.54 -1.48
C VAL A 68 7.30 0.47 -1.91
N THR A 69 6.93 1.74 -2.04
CA THR A 69 7.84 2.77 -2.58
C THR A 69 7.51 4.18 -2.04
N GLY A 70 8.25 5.19 -2.52
CA GLY A 70 8.02 6.62 -2.27
C GLY A 70 8.84 7.22 -1.13
N SER A 71 9.20 6.43 -0.11
CA SER A 71 10.02 6.90 1.01
C SER A 71 10.70 5.76 1.74
N PHE A 72 11.93 6.01 2.23
CA PHE A 72 12.63 5.10 3.13
C PHE A 72 11.84 4.81 4.41
N LEU A 73 11.07 5.78 4.94
CA LEU A 73 10.27 5.55 6.15
C LEU A 73 9.12 4.58 5.88
N THR A 74 8.49 4.66 4.70
CA THR A 74 7.44 3.73 4.27
C THR A 74 8.01 2.32 4.13
N VAL A 75 9.11 2.19 3.38
CA VAL A 75 9.78 0.90 3.14
C VAL A 75 10.25 0.30 4.45
N ALA A 76 10.97 1.05 5.29
CA ALA A 76 11.46 0.57 6.58
C ALA A 76 10.31 0.16 7.51
N GLY A 77 9.17 0.87 7.47
CA GLY A 77 7.96 0.49 8.20
C GLY A 77 7.44 -0.88 7.80
N VAL A 78 7.31 -1.13 6.50
CA VAL A 78 6.86 -2.44 6.00
C VAL A 78 7.89 -3.54 6.28
N MET A 79 9.18 -3.27 6.08
CA MET A 79 10.24 -4.24 6.39
C MET A 79 10.18 -4.69 7.86
N ARG A 80 10.00 -3.76 8.81
CA ARG A 80 9.81 -4.13 10.23
C ARG A 80 8.62 -5.06 10.47
N ARG A 81 7.53 -4.90 9.70
CA ARG A 81 6.36 -5.78 9.78
C ARG A 81 6.66 -7.17 9.25
N LEU A 82 7.39 -7.26 8.14
CA LEU A 82 7.82 -8.53 7.56
C LEU A 82 8.80 -9.25 8.49
N ASP A 83 9.77 -8.54 9.06
CA ASP A 83 10.74 -9.08 10.02
C ASP A 83 10.05 -9.61 11.30
N ALA A 84 8.93 -8.99 11.69
CA ALA A 84 8.10 -9.42 12.82
C ALA A 84 7.13 -10.57 12.46
N GLY A 85 7.26 -11.20 11.29
CA GLY A 85 6.43 -12.32 10.84
C GLY A 85 5.08 -11.90 10.25
N GLY A 86 4.88 -10.62 9.96
CA GLY A 86 3.74 -10.15 9.17
C GLY A 86 3.78 -10.71 7.76
N VAL A 87 2.63 -11.09 7.24
CA VAL A 87 2.47 -11.59 5.86
C VAL A 87 1.80 -10.47 5.04
N ILE A 88 1.90 -10.49 3.71
CA ILE A 88 1.25 -9.52 2.80
C ILE A 88 0.16 -10.17 1.95
N GLU A 89 0.07 -11.49 1.91
CA GLU A 89 -1.02 -12.18 1.24
C GLU A 89 -1.92 -12.88 2.26
N HIS A 90 -3.24 -12.79 2.06
CA HIS A 90 -4.18 -13.60 2.81
C HIS A 90 -4.22 -15.01 2.22
N ARG A 91 -3.61 -15.98 2.93
CA ARG A 91 -3.71 -17.39 2.58
C ARG A 91 -5.12 -17.89 2.88
N GLN A 92 -6.04 -17.83 1.92
CA GLN A 92 -7.28 -18.60 2.04
C GLN A 92 -6.90 -20.08 2.01
N GLY A 93 -7.08 -20.76 3.14
CA GLY A 93 -6.81 -22.18 3.25
C GLY A 93 -7.68 -22.94 2.27
N THR A 94 -7.07 -23.76 1.43
CA THR A 94 -7.74 -24.89 0.80
C THR A 94 -8.30 -25.76 1.92
N GLN A 95 -9.59 -25.61 2.26
CA GLN A 95 -10.30 -26.71 2.90
C GLN A 95 -10.37 -27.83 1.87
N LEU A 96 -9.41 -28.77 1.99
CA LEU A 96 -9.58 -30.12 1.46
C LEU A 96 -10.76 -30.71 2.23
N ASN A 97 -11.93 -30.72 1.60
CA ASN A 97 -13.02 -31.56 2.07
C ASN A 97 -12.61 -33.02 1.82
N ALA A 98 -12.47 -33.73 2.94
CA ALA A 98 -12.37 -35.18 3.03
C ALA A 98 -13.66 -35.86 2.54
#